data_AF-A0A7W0GDZ5-F1
#
_entry.id   AF-A0A7W0GDZ5-F1
#
_cell.length_a   1.000
_cell.length_b   1.000
_cell.length_c   1.000
_cell.angle_alpha   90.00
_cell.angle_beta   90.00
_cell.angle_gamma   90.00
#
_symmetry.space_group_name_H-M   'P 1'
#
loop_
_entity.id
_entity.type
_entity.pdbx_description
1 polymer ?
#
loop_
_entity_poly.entity_id
_entity_poly.type
_entity_poly.pdbx_seq_one_letter_code
_entity_poly.pdbx_strand_id
1 'polypeptide(L)'
;IAATALRELPAYLIGVRCPLDVVMRRRDADRTGVYAQTPPGGGIPEPVLRWQHAVHVPGVYDLEVNTSLSTPEECAGAILTRLTAGPGVAFAQLSHPPRAGTPVPPRAAR
;
A
#
# COMPACT_ATOMS: atom_id res chain seq x y z
N ILE A 1 -11.90 -3.70 -11.67
CA ILE A 1 -11.58 -2.97 -12.92
C ILE A 1 -10.08 -3.07 -13.22
N ALA A 2 -9.17 -2.52 -12.40
CA ALA A 2 -7.72 -2.64 -12.65
C ALA A 2 -7.18 -4.09 -12.59
N ALA A 3 -7.52 -4.86 -11.54
CA ALA A 3 -7.03 -6.23 -11.41
C ALA A 3 -7.46 -7.13 -12.59
N THR A 4 -8.69 -6.96 -13.10
CA THR A 4 -9.20 -7.70 -14.26
C THR A 4 -8.43 -7.38 -15.53
N ALA A 5 -8.09 -6.11 -15.76
CA ALA A 5 -7.33 -5.70 -16.95
C ALA A 5 -5.87 -6.19 -16.93
N LEU A 6 -5.29 -6.34 -15.74
CA LEU A 6 -3.89 -6.72 -15.55
C LEU A 6 -3.67 -8.23 -15.41
N ARG A 7 -4.74 -9.04 -15.25
CA ARG A 7 -4.62 -10.47 -14.92
C ARG A 7 -3.95 -11.34 -15.98
N GLU A 8 -4.07 -10.96 -17.26
CA GLU A 8 -3.49 -11.70 -18.40
C GLU A 8 -2.13 -11.13 -18.82
N LEU A 9 -1.66 -10.07 -18.15
CA LEU A 9 -0.36 -9.47 -18.41
C LEU A 9 0.66 -10.03 -17.39
N PRO A 10 1.96 -10.02 -17.72
CA PRO A 10 3.02 -10.34 -16.76
C PRO A 10 3.22 -9.19 -15.75
N ALA A 11 2.12 -8.74 -15.14
CA ALA A 11 2.07 -7.63 -14.21
C ALA A 11 2.31 -8.11 -12.78
N TYR A 12 3.04 -7.29 -12.02
CA TYR A 12 3.33 -7.54 -10.61
C TYR A 12 2.60 -6.50 -9.77
N LEU A 13 2.03 -6.92 -8.65
CA LEU A 13 1.48 -6.02 -7.65
C LEU A 13 2.44 -5.94 -6.46
N ILE A 14 3.12 -4.80 -6.33
CA ILE A 14 4.11 -4.58 -5.27
C ILE A 14 3.51 -3.76 -4.14
N GLY A 15 3.56 -4.30 -2.92
CA GLY A 15 3.09 -3.63 -1.72
C GLY A 15 4.19 -2.75 -1.12
N VAL A 16 3.98 -1.44 -1.09
CA VAL A 16 4.91 -0.52 -0.43
C VAL A 16 4.39 -0.22 0.97
N ARG A 17 5.10 -0.69 1.99
CA ARG A 17 4.75 -0.52 3.40
C ARG A 17 5.60 0.56 4.04
N CYS A 18 4.96 1.34 4.90
CA CYS A 18 5.60 2.25 5.83
C CYS A 18 4.69 2.43 7.06
N PRO A 19 5.19 2.25 8.29
CA PRO A 19 4.47 2.58 9.49
C PRO A 19 4.04 4.06 9.49
N LEU A 20 2.82 4.30 9.97
CA LEU A 20 2.17 5.61 9.85
C LEU A 20 2.93 6.72 10.62
N ASP A 21 3.54 6.38 11.76
CA ASP A 21 4.38 7.28 12.53
C ASP A 21 5.62 7.74 11.73
N VAL A 22 6.23 6.83 10.95
CA VAL A 22 7.36 7.15 10.07
C VAL A 22 6.90 8.03 8.90
N VAL A 23 5.73 7.75 8.33
CA VAL A 23 5.13 8.59 7.29
C VAL A 23 4.90 10.01 7.81
N MET A 24 4.28 10.17 8.98
CA MET A 24 4.01 11.49 9.56
C MET A 24 5.31 12.23 9.88
N ARG A 25 6.30 11.55 10.47
CA ARG A 25 7.62 12.15 10.72
C ARG A 25 8.28 12.71 9.45
N ARG A 26 8.18 11.98 8.32
CA ARG A 26 8.70 12.45 7.03
C ARG A 26 7.92 13.63 6.46
N ARG A 27 6.59 13.64 6.60
CA ARG A 27 5.73 14.74 6.15
C ARG A 27 5.91 16.00 6.97
N ASP A 28 6.08 15.89 8.28
CA ASP A 28 6.31 17.02 9.17
C ASP A 28 7.70 17.66 8.93
N ALA A 29 8.67 16.86 8.45
CA ALA A 29 9.97 17.36 8.02
C ALA A 29 9.96 17.99 6.60
N ASP A 30 8.93 17.70 5.79
CA ASP A 30 8.81 18.24 4.45
C ASP A 30 8.47 19.74 4.48
N ARG A 31 9.24 20.54 3.73
CA ARG A 31 9.08 22.00 3.66
C ARG A 31 8.37 22.45 2.38
N THR A 32 8.05 21.53 1.48
CA THR A 32 7.37 21.87 0.21
C THR A 32 5.90 22.24 0.41
N GLY A 33 5.30 21.85 1.54
CA GLY A 33 3.88 22.10 1.85
C GLY A 33 2.90 21.23 1.04
N VAL A 34 3.40 20.21 0.33
CA VAL A 34 2.58 19.35 -0.54
C VAL A 34 1.79 18.32 0.26
N TYR A 35 2.37 17.80 1.36
CA TYR A 35 1.73 16.78 2.17
C TYR A 35 0.97 17.37 3.36
N ALA A 36 -0.15 16.74 3.72
CA ALA A 36 -0.81 17.01 4.98
C ALA A 36 0.13 16.68 6.15
N GLN A 37 0.45 17.69 6.95
CA GLN A 37 1.30 17.63 8.14
C GLN A 37 0.44 17.52 9.41
N THR A 38 1.08 17.21 10.53
CA THR A 38 0.46 17.25 11.85
C THR A 38 -0.08 18.66 12.15
N PRO A 39 -1.38 18.82 12.45
CA PRO A 39 -1.98 20.13 12.68
C PRO A 39 -1.59 20.71 14.05
N PRO A 40 -1.78 22.03 14.27
CA PRO A 40 -1.71 22.62 15.59
C PRO A 40 -2.68 21.91 16.55
N GLY A 41 -2.17 21.36 17.65
CA GLY A 41 -2.94 20.49 18.56
C GLY A 41 -2.61 19.00 18.44
N GLY A 42 -1.79 18.61 17.45
CA GLY A 42 -1.32 17.24 17.28
C GLY A 42 -2.34 16.33 16.58
N GLY A 43 -2.03 15.03 16.56
CA GLY A 43 -2.85 14.01 15.92
C GLY A 43 -2.55 13.82 14.42
N ILE A 44 -3.07 12.73 13.87
CA ILE A 44 -2.84 12.36 12.47
C ILE A 44 -4.00 12.90 11.64
N PRO A 45 -3.75 13.62 10.52
CA PRO A 45 -4.84 14.13 9.71
C PRO A 45 -5.73 13.00 9.17
N GLU A 46 -7.03 13.19 9.28
CA GLU A 46 -8.04 12.17 8.92
C GLU A 46 -7.90 11.60 7.50
N PRO A 47 -7.56 12.39 6.45
CA PRO A 47 -7.30 11.83 5.13
C PRO A 47 -6.14 10.83 5.10
N VAL A 48 -5.13 11.02 5.95
CA VAL A 48 -3.97 10.12 6.05
C VAL A 48 -4.36 8.81 6.70
N LEU A 49 -5.15 8.84 7.78
CA LEU A 49 -5.67 7.65 8.45
C LEU A 49 -6.52 6.80 7.51
N ARG A 50 -7.46 7.44 6.79
CA ARG A 50 -8.33 6.76 5.82
C ARG A 50 -7.52 6.12 4.71
N TRP A 51 -6.52 6.82 4.18
CA TRP A 51 -5.64 6.28 3.16
C TRP A 51 -4.85 5.07 3.69
N GLN A 52 -4.21 5.21 4.86
CA GLN A 52 -3.40 4.15 5.47
C GLN A 52 -4.19 2.86 5.66
N HIS A 53 -5.45 2.97 6.07
CA HIS A 53 -6.34 1.82 6.22
C HIS A 53 -6.78 1.24 4.87
N ALA A 54 -7.21 2.09 3.93
CA ALA A 54 -7.86 1.65 2.70
C ALA A 54 -6.87 1.08 1.65
N VAL A 55 -5.65 1.63 1.56
CA VAL A 55 -4.72 1.34 0.47
C VAL A 55 -4.25 -0.13 0.44
N HIS A 56 -4.36 -0.83 1.57
CA HIS A 56 -3.90 -2.20 1.72
C HIS A 56 -5.01 -3.24 1.91
N VAL A 57 -6.27 -2.84 1.77
CA VAL A 57 -7.44 -3.74 1.92
C VAL A 57 -7.36 -5.01 1.06
N PRO A 58 -6.82 -5.01 -0.18
CA PRO A 58 -6.68 -6.24 -0.95
C PRO A 58 -5.76 -7.28 -0.29
N GLY A 59 -4.77 -6.85 0.51
CA GLY A 59 -3.88 -7.72 1.29
C GLY A 59 -2.99 -8.68 0.49
N VAL A 60 -3.07 -8.65 -0.85
CA VAL A 60 -2.37 -9.57 -1.74
C VAL A 60 -1.35 -8.79 -2.57
N TYR A 61 -0.10 -9.25 -2.54
CA TYR A 61 1.03 -8.69 -3.27
C TYR A 61 1.98 -9.81 -3.72
N ASP A 62 2.67 -9.60 -4.82
CA ASP A 62 3.75 -10.49 -5.28
C ASP A 62 5.03 -10.33 -4.47
N LEU A 63 5.21 -9.15 -3.88
CA LEU A 63 6.29 -8.77 -2.97
C LEU A 63 5.82 -7.57 -2.16
N GLU A 64 6.15 -7.54 -0.87
CA GLU A 64 6.05 -6.34 -0.05
C GLU A 64 7.44 -5.80 0.29
N VAL A 65 7.62 -4.49 0.18
CA VAL A 65 8.84 -3.78 0.57
C VAL A 65 8.53 -2.82 1.72
N ASN A 66 9.41 -2.73 2.71
CA ASN A 66 9.23 -1.84 3.84
C ASN A 66 10.22 -0.66 3.79
N THR A 67 9.70 0.51 3.40
CA THR A 67 10.48 1.73 3.22
C THR A 67 10.86 2.43 4.53
N SER A 68 10.45 1.89 5.68
CA SER A 68 10.95 2.33 6.99
C SER A 68 12.21 1.59 7.43
N LEU A 69 12.48 0.43 6.84
CA LEU A 69 13.62 -0.43 7.17
C LEU A 69 14.67 -0.48 6.08
N SER A 70 14.27 -0.27 4.82
CA SER A 70 15.14 -0.38 3.65
C SER A 70 15.26 0.93 2.89
N THR A 71 16.42 1.13 2.27
CA THR A 71 16.65 2.24 1.35
C THR A 71 15.88 2.04 0.04
N PRO A 72 15.71 3.10 -0.77
CA PRO A 72 15.14 2.97 -2.11
C PRO A 72 15.88 1.94 -2.98
N GLU A 73 17.21 1.91 -2.94
CA GLU A 73 18.06 1.01 -3.71
C GLU A 73 17.85 -0.46 -3.29
N GLU A 74 17.76 -0.72 -1.99
CA GLU A 74 17.47 -2.05 -1.45
C GLU A 74 16.07 -2.53 -1.86
N CYS A 75 15.07 -1.64 -1.79
CA CYS A 75 13.72 -1.96 -2.26
C CYS A 75 13.70 -2.28 -3.76
N ALA A 76 14.42 -1.50 -4.58
CA ALA A 76 14.55 -1.74 -6.01
C ALA A 76 15.25 -3.07 -6.31
N GLY A 77 16.32 -3.41 -5.57
CA GLY A 77 17.00 -4.69 -5.67
C GLY A 77 16.11 -5.88 -5.31
N ALA A 78 15.26 -5.75 -4.28
CA ALA A 78 14.26 -6.75 -3.93
C ALA A 78 13.22 -6.94 -5.05
N ILE A 79 12.74 -5.84 -5.63
CA ILE A 79 11.83 -5.89 -6.78
C ILE A 79 12.49 -6.57 -7.98
N LEU A 80 13.73 -6.22 -8.31
CA LEU A 80 14.47 -6.85 -9.40
C LEU A 80 14.62 -8.36 -9.18
N THR A 81 14.96 -8.78 -7.96
CA THR A 81 15.05 -10.19 -7.57
C THR A 81 13.70 -10.91 -7.72
N ARG A 82 12.58 -10.24 -7.40
CA ARG A 82 11.25 -10.81 -7.60
C ARG A 82 10.91 -10.97 -9.08
N LEU A 83 11.29 -10.02 -9.93
CA LEU A 83 11.04 -10.07 -11.38
C LEU A 83 11.76 -11.24 -12.05
N THR A 84 12.95 -11.61 -11.57
CA THR A 84 13.74 -12.72 -12.14
C THR A 84 13.28 -14.09 -11.64
N ALA A 85 12.55 -14.15 -10.51
CA ALA A 85 12.05 -15.39 -9.92
C ALA A 85 10.84 -16.02 -10.66
N GLY A 86 10.27 -15.34 -11.65
CA GLY A 86 9.11 -15.80 -12.43
C GLY A 86 7.89 -14.89 -12.29
N PRO A 87 6.76 -15.20 -12.97
CA PRO A 87 5.65 -14.27 -13.16
C PRO A 87 4.96 -13.84 -11.86
N GLY A 88 4.34 -12.66 -11.90
CA GLY A 88 3.41 -12.19 -10.87
C GLY A 88 2.08 -12.95 -10.92
N VAL A 89 1.45 -13.15 -9.76
CA VAL A 89 0.19 -13.89 -9.60
C VAL A 89 -0.87 -13.10 -8.83
N ALA A 90 -0.50 -11.99 -8.18
CA ALA A 90 -1.41 -11.23 -7.31
C ALA A 90 -2.68 -10.73 -8.04
N PHE A 91 -2.55 -10.22 -9.27
CA PHE A 91 -3.71 -9.73 -10.03
C PHE A 91 -4.68 -10.84 -10.43
N ALA A 92 -4.21 -12.06 -10.67
CA ALA A 92 -5.06 -13.23 -10.92
C ALA A 92 -5.90 -13.59 -9.68
N GLN A 93 -5.33 -13.43 -8.48
CA GLN A 93 -6.03 -13.66 -7.22
C GLN A 93 -7.08 -12.57 -6.95
N LEU A 94 -6.75 -11.31 -7.25
CA LEU A 94 -7.65 -10.16 -7.04
C LEU A 94 -8.74 -10.00 -8.11
N SER A 95 -8.60 -10.65 -9.26
CA SER A 95 -9.60 -10.60 -10.33
C SER A 95 -10.70 -11.65 -10.18
N HIS A 96 -10.57 -12.58 -9.23
CA HIS A 96 -11.69 -13.41 -8.79
C HIS A 96 -12.65 -12.56 -7.95
N PRO A 97 -13.98 -12.65 -8.17
CA PRO A 97 -14.92 -12.01 -7.26
C PRO A 97 -14.68 -12.53 -5.84
N PRO A 98 -14.81 -11.68 -4.80
CA PRO A 98 -14.75 -12.17 -3.44
C PRO A 98 -15.76 -13.32 -3.31
N ARG A 99 -15.32 -14.49 -2.81
CA ARG A 99 -16.26 -15.55 -2.44
C ARG A 99 -17.28 -14.92 -1.50
N ALA A 100 -18.56 -15.00 -1.85
CA ALA A 100 -19.64 -14.53 -1.00
C ALA A 100 -19.45 -15.16 0.40
N GLY A 101 -19.12 -14.34 1.41
CA GLY A 101 -18.90 -14.86 2.76
C GLY A 101 -18.03 -14.03 3.69
N THR A 102 -17.15 -13.14 3.21
CA THR A 102 -16.33 -12.33 4.14
C THR A 102 -17.11 -11.12 4.64
N PRO A 103 -17.39 -11.00 5.95
CA PRO A 103 -18.10 -9.84 6.48
C PRO A 103 -17.25 -8.58 6.33
N VAL A 104 -17.79 -7.55 5.69
CA VAL A 104 -17.21 -6.20 5.75
C VAL A 104 -17.55 -5.62 7.13
N PRO A 105 -16.58 -5.26 7.97
CA PRO A 105 -16.87 -4.67 9.27
C PRO A 105 -17.65 -3.36 9.09
N PRO A 106 -18.68 -3.11 9.91
CA PRO A 106 -19.50 -1.91 9.77
C PRO A 106 -18.64 -0.67 9.91
N ARG A 107 -18.88 0.29 9.01
CA ARG A 107 -18.22 1.60 9.01
C ARG A 107 -18.55 2.27 10.33
N ALA A 108 -17.54 2.52 11.18
CA ALA A 108 -17.73 3.20 12.45
C ALA A 108 -18.50 4.50 12.23
N ALA A 109 -19.66 4.60 12.88
CA ALA A 109 -20.49 5.80 12.88
C ALA A 109 -19.72 6.93 13.60
N ARG A 110 -19.99 8.14 13.12
CA ARG A 110 -19.29 9.40 13.38
C ARG A 110 -19.18 9.75 14.86
#